data_AF-A0A920G3S3-F1
#
_entry.id   AF-A0A920G3S3-F1
#
_cell.length_a   1.000
_cell.length_b   1.000
_cell.length_c   1.000
_cell.angle_alpha   90.00
_cell.angle_beta   90.00
_cell.angle_gamma   90.00
#
_symmetry.space_group_name_H-M   'P 1'
#
loop_
_entity.id
_entity.type
_entity.pdbx_description
1 polymer ?
#
loop_
_entity_poly.entity_id
_entity_poly.type
_entity_poly.pdbx_seq_one_letter_code
_entity_poly.pdbx_strand_id
1 'polypeptide(L)'
;MLEETPGYYHYVYAVAQHDQGRPEEALATLRATHRAAPGQPNILAALVQYSQLAGDMDSARRYQTELRSTLRMRACSDPQSR
;
A
#
# COMPACT_ATOMS: atom_id res chain seq x y z
N MET A 1 -17.25 15.21 6.23
CA MET A 1 -16.15 15.49 5.29
C MET A 1 -15.35 14.21 5.23
N LEU A 2 -15.50 13.43 4.15
CA LEU A 2 -14.70 12.22 3.99
C LEU A 2 -13.25 12.66 4.05
N GLU A 3 -12.51 12.24 5.06
CA GLU A 3 -11.06 12.31 5.03
C GLU A 3 -10.64 11.38 3.87
N GLU A 4 -10.63 11.94 2.66
CA GLU A 4 -10.09 11.32 1.46
C GLU A 4 -8.60 11.18 1.68
N THR A 5 -8.24 10.17 2.46
CA THR A 5 -6.83 9.81 2.64
C THR A 5 -6.30 9.49 1.24
N PRO A 6 -5.23 10.17 0.79
CA PRO A 6 -4.69 10.00 -0.56
C PRO A 6 -4.50 8.54 -0.96
N GLY A 7 -4.21 7.67 0.02
CA GLY A 7 -4.08 6.24 -0.18
C GLY A 7 -5.32 5.49 -0.69
N TYR A 8 -6.55 5.93 -0.38
CA TYR A 8 -7.77 5.26 -0.87
C TYR A 8 -7.95 5.46 -2.38
N TYR A 9 -7.77 6.69 -2.87
CA TYR A 9 -7.86 6.99 -4.30
C TYR A 9 -6.81 6.25 -5.13
N HIS A 10 -5.57 6.21 -4.64
CA HIS A 10 -4.49 5.51 -5.34
C HIS A 10 -4.69 3.98 -5.32
N TYR A 11 -5.35 3.45 -4.29
CA TYR A 11 -5.77 2.04 -4.26
C TYR A 11 -6.84 1.74 -5.32
N VAL A 12 -7.94 2.51 -5.36
CA VAL A 12 -9.02 2.33 -6.36
C VAL A 12 -8.48 2.48 -7.78
N TYR A 13 -7.57 3.43 -7.99
CA TYR A 13 -6.92 3.62 -9.28
C TYR A 13 -6.03 2.44 -9.69
N ALA A 14 -5.25 1.90 -8.75
CA ALA A 14 -4.42 0.72 -9.01
C ALA A 14 -5.27 -0.51 -9.37
N VAL A 15 -6.43 -0.70 -8.72
CA VAL A 15 -7.40 -1.75 -9.05
C VAL A 15 -7.92 -1.58 -10.48
N ALA A 16 -8.35 -0.37 -10.83
CA ALA A 16 -8.83 -0.09 -12.18
C ALA A 16 -7.76 -0.34 -13.26
N GLN A 17 -6.48 -0.06 -12.97
CA GLN A 17 -5.37 -0.32 -13.90
C GLN A 17 -5.07 -1.83 -14.03
N HIS A 18 -5.10 -2.57 -12.93
CA HIS A 18 -4.94 -4.01 -12.95
C HIS A 18 -6.04 -4.70 -13.76
N ASP A 19 -7.30 -4.29 -13.57
CA ASP A 19 -8.46 -4.83 -14.31
C ASP A 19 -8.42 -4.48 -15.80
N GLN A 20 -7.70 -3.41 -16.18
CA GLN A 20 -7.44 -3.05 -17.58
C GLN A 20 -6.26 -3.82 -18.19
N GLY A 21 -5.67 -4.79 -17.47
CA GLY A 21 -4.51 -5.55 -17.94
C GLY A 21 -3.20 -4.76 -17.89
N ARG A 22 -3.12 -3.73 -17.02
CA ARG A 22 -1.94 -2.85 -16.86
C ARG A 22 -1.30 -2.98 -15.46
N PRO A 23 -0.92 -4.19 -15.02
CA PRO A 23 -0.43 -4.43 -13.66
C PRO A 23 0.90 -3.69 -13.36
N GLU A 24 1.75 -3.48 -14.37
CA GLU A 24 3.03 -2.77 -14.19
C GLU A 24 2.84 -1.28 -13.89
N GLU A 25 1.89 -0.62 -14.57
CA GLU A 25 1.55 0.79 -14.34
C GLU A 25 0.91 1.00 -12.97
N ALA A 26 0.08 0.04 -12.54
CA ALA A 26 -0.50 0.03 -11.20
C ALA A 26 0.60 -0.02 -10.13
N LEU A 27 1.56 -0.94 -10.29
CA LEU A 27 2.72 -1.04 -9.41
C LEU A 27 3.59 0.22 -9.43
N ALA A 28 3.81 0.83 -10.59
CA ALA A 28 4.57 2.07 -10.71
C ALA A 28 3.89 3.22 -9.92
N THR A 29 2.57 3.35 -10.05
CA THR A 29 1.78 4.37 -9.34
C THR A 29 1.83 4.18 -7.83
N LEU A 30 1.65 2.94 -7.36
CA LEU A 30 1.73 2.60 -5.94
C LEU A 30 3.14 2.86 -5.38
N ARG A 31 4.20 2.53 -6.12
CA ARG A 31 5.59 2.79 -5.72
C ARG A 31 5.90 4.29 -5.64
N ALA A 32 5.43 5.08 -6.60
CA ALA A 32 5.58 6.53 -6.57
C ALA A 32 4.86 7.14 -5.36
N THR A 33 3.64 6.66 -5.09
CA THR A 33 2.83 7.10 -3.93
C THR A 33 3.51 6.76 -2.61
N HIS A 34 4.04 5.54 -2.48
CA HIS A 34 4.79 5.12 -1.29
C HIS A 34 6.06 5.94 -1.08
N ARG A 35 6.77 6.30 -2.15
CA ARG A 35 7.95 7.17 -2.08
C ARG A 35 7.59 8.59 -1.62
N ALA A 36 6.48 9.13 -2.11
CA ALA A 36 6.01 10.47 -1.75
C ALA A 36 5.48 10.55 -0.30
N ALA A 37 4.81 9.49 0.16
CA ALA A 37 4.22 9.41 1.49
C ALA A 37 4.38 7.99 2.05
N PRO A 38 5.55 7.67 2.65
CA PRO A 38 5.84 6.35 3.20
C PRO A 38 5.00 6.06 4.45
N GLY A 39 4.84 4.78 4.78
CA GLY A 39 4.10 4.37 5.98
C GLY A 39 2.58 4.48 5.90
N GLN A 40 2.01 4.60 4.70
CA GLN A 40 0.56 4.48 4.48
C GLN A 40 0.17 2.99 4.39
N PRO A 41 -0.60 2.43 5.34
CA PRO A 41 -0.88 0.99 5.36
C PRO A 41 -1.62 0.49 4.13
N ASN A 42 -2.55 1.28 3.59
CA ASN A 42 -3.33 0.90 2.40
C ASN A 42 -2.45 0.76 1.16
N ILE A 43 -1.47 1.66 0.99
CA ILE A 43 -0.51 1.60 -0.11
C ILE A 43 0.43 0.41 0.07
N LEU A 44 0.92 0.17 1.29
CA LEU A 44 1.77 -0.99 1.58
C LEU A 44 1.04 -2.32 1.34
N ALA A 45 -0.23 -2.43 1.74
CA ALA A 45 -1.04 -3.61 1.47
C ALA A 45 -1.24 -3.86 -0.03
N ALA A 46 -1.52 -2.79 -0.80
CA ALA A 46 -1.65 -2.87 -2.25
C ALA A 46 -0.33 -3.29 -2.93
N LEU A 47 0.79 -2.72 -2.48
CA LEU A 47 2.12 -3.09 -2.97
C LEU A 47 2.46 -4.55 -2.71
N VAL A 48 2.11 -5.10 -1.54
CA VAL A 48 2.27 -6.53 -1.25
C VAL A 48 1.47 -7.36 -2.24
N GLN A 49 0.17 -7.08 -2.38
CA GLN A 49 -0.72 -7.85 -3.23
C GLN A 49 -0.28 -7.81 -4.69
N TYR A 50 0.08 -6.64 -5.21
CA TYR A 50 0.35 -6.49 -6.64
C TYR A 50 1.74 -7.01 -6.99
N SER A 51 2.70 -6.90 -6.07
CA SER A 51 4.00 -7.55 -6.25
C SER A 51 3.85 -9.06 -6.26
N GLN A 52 2.95 -9.63 -5.45
CA GLN A 52 2.65 -11.07 -5.50
C GLN A 52 2.04 -11.49 -6.83
N LEU A 53 1.06 -10.75 -7.33
CA LEU A 53 0.41 -11.02 -8.63
C LEU A 53 1.39 -10.91 -9.80
N ALA A 54 2.35 -9.99 -9.73
CA ALA A 54 3.42 -9.83 -10.71
C ALA A 54 4.56 -10.86 -10.57
N GLY A 55 4.55 -11.72 -9.55
CA GLY A 55 5.62 -12.69 -9.27
C GLY A 55 6.85 -12.11 -8.58
N ASP A 56 6.86 -10.82 -8.23
CA ASP A 56 7.93 -10.12 -7.51
C ASP A 56 7.84 -10.39 -5.99
N MET A 57 8.22 -11.61 -5.60
CA MET A 57 8.14 -12.08 -4.21
C MET A 57 9.11 -11.33 -3.28
N ASP A 58 10.24 -10.85 -3.78
CA ASP A 58 11.22 -10.09 -3.01
C ASP A 58 10.65 -8.74 -2.58
N SER A 59 10.05 -7.99 -3.51
CA SER A 59 9.36 -6.74 -3.21
C SER A 59 8.17 -6.99 -2.27
N ALA A 60 7.38 -8.05 -2.52
CA ALA A 60 6.23 -8.38 -1.68
C ALA A 60 6.64 -8.59 -0.21
N ARG A 61 7.70 -9.37 0.06
CA ARG A 61 8.20 -9.61 1.42
C ARG A 61 8.70 -8.34 2.09
N ARG A 62 9.38 -7.47 1.33
CA ARG A 62 9.86 -6.18 1.83
C ARG A 62 8.69 -5.30 2.28
N TYR A 63 7.69 -5.11 1.42
CA TYR A 63 6.52 -4.29 1.74
C TYR A 63 5.68 -4.89 2.88
N GLN A 64 5.61 -6.21 2.97
CA GLN A 64 4.91 -6.89 4.06
C GLN A 64 5.58 -6.63 5.43
N THR A 65 6.91 -6.60 5.45
CA THR A 65 7.69 -6.30 6.66
C THR A 65 7.47 -4.84 7.10
N GLU A 66 7.45 -3.93 6.14
CA GLU A 66 7.16 -2.52 6.39
C GLU A 66 5.73 -2.33 6.91
N LEU A 67 4.73 -2.95 6.27
CA LEU A 67 3.33 -2.91 6.68
C LEU A 67 3.16 -3.34 8.14
N ARG A 68 3.75 -4.48 8.53
CA ARG A 68 3.69 -4.97 9.92
C ARG A 68 4.32 -3.98 10.90
N SER A 69 5.42 -3.35 10.50
CA SER A 69 6.11 -2.35 11.33
C SER A 69 5.25 -1.10 11.51
N THR A 70 4.65 -0.60 10.43
CA THR A 70 3.73 0.55 10.43
C THR A 70 2.50 0.30 11.30
N LEU A 71 1.86 -0.87 11.15
CA LEU A 71 0.68 -1.25 11.94
C LEU A 71 1.02 -1.35 13.43
N ARG A 72 2.16 -1.97 13.76
CA ARG A 72 2.62 -2.07 15.15
C ARG A 72 2.91 -0.70 15.76
N MET A 73 3.55 0.19 15.00
CA MET A 73 3.85 1.56 15.46
C MET A 73 2.56 2.33 15.74
N ARG A 74 1.57 2.25 14.85
CA ARG A 74 0.26 2.87 15.05
C ARG A 74 -0.46 2.33 16.28
N ALA A 75 -0.48 1.00 16.46
CA ALA A 75 -1.09 0.37 17.62
C ALA A 75 -0.45 0.78 18.96
N CYS A 76 0.86 1.05 18.99
CA CYS A 76 1.54 1.60 20.17
C CYS A 76 1.27 3.11 20.38
N SER A 77 0.82 3.81 19.35
CA SER A 77 0.60 5.27 19.37
C SER A 77 -0.81 5.66 19.78
N ASP A 78 -1.74 4.71 19.91
CA ASP A 78 -3.10 4.93 20.40
C ASP A 78 -3.15 4.85 21.94
N PRO A 79 -3.27 5.98 22.67
CA PRO A 79 -3.37 5.98 24.13
C PRO A 79 -4.73 5.48 24.65
N GLN A 80 -5.67 5.11 23.78
CA GLN A 80 -7.06 4.76 24.11
C GLN A 80 -7.32 3.26 24.35
N SER A 81 -6.28 2.41 24.35
CA SER A 81 -6.42 0.96 24.66
C SER A 81 -6.04 0.60 26.11
N ARG A 82 -6.31 1.48 27.08
CA ARG A 82 -6.26 1.15 28.52
C ARG A 82 -7.64 0.96 29.10
#